data_AF-A0AB34ISB4-F1
#
_entry.id   AF-A0AB34ISB4-F1
#
_cell.length_a   1.000
_cell.length_b   1.000
_cell.length_c   1.000
_cell.angle_alpha   90.00
_cell.angle_beta   90.00
_cell.angle_gamma   90.00
#
_symmetry.space_group_name_H-M   'P 1'
#
loop_
_entity.id
_entity.type
_entity.pdbx_description
1 polymer ?
#
loop_
_entity_poly.entity_id
_entity_poly.type
_entity_poly.pdbx_seq_one_letter_code
_entity_poly.pdbx_strand_id
1 'polypeptide(L)'
;MGEERRARPPALVLLAAVVVLLVCWYQAWRYITGDGRATPTPWQPPRPFMLPQLAALCDSSPSPSPPLVRELEESVRVLKARLAAAERAPPPPPLASLLHSTSEERLKRLWRLPPGPPGSRQALVEVHNASWAFLSARQLARGVSTLGDPLRLRCLAAKLLSGQPIKLSVVGGSVSFGTTFTTSKSKALFHWKVYQWLAATFPHARHEHYCGAVPASGPSYMEHCLHWHVHEPDLVLVEYAVNFDVNAYAADAQSFERMLRKLQQMRRRPAVIIVNTMELFPPSRHARMSFEGSKPFLDGYSEGPAQPPDLTFEYAAPAEDAIAALAAYYAVPTVSLRGALFRELKSNCSRFPLKRVFHDRHHPGAWGHSLMAQLVVEQIRTALLAELDAAPELYVSGGGGGKGGGEGLPRCREAMEEAPALGRALLSTADEAEVGMCVKDRELMDHVVRAKGFRFVVEGRDAKMKPGLVGMQPADEVELCVDVSRLRHAQPFVLILGHLISYEHMGAARLECRAQCGCEAQLIDAHVPGGHFSVFKARTVAVHANLTARRGEGLAANCSCVVQLTILPQSGSGEHKFKVLSLMTAAAEGSLRYGHQTGFNVRPTEARLLDEYTLR
;
A
#
# COMPACT_ATOMS: atom_id res chain seq x y z
N MET A 1 13.51 57.19 -31.61
CA MET A 1 12.36 57.90 -31.01
C MET A 1 11.50 56.86 -30.30
N GLY A 2 11.27 57.03 -28.99
CA GLY A 2 10.50 56.10 -28.17
C GLY A 2 11.00 56.08 -26.72
N GLU A 3 10.88 57.21 -26.01
CA GLU A 3 10.96 57.27 -24.55
C GLU A 3 9.72 56.60 -23.95
N GLU A 4 9.88 55.65 -23.03
CA GLU A 4 8.78 55.15 -22.20
C GLU A 4 9.08 55.40 -20.71
N ARG A 5 8.35 56.37 -20.15
CA ARG A 5 8.41 56.82 -18.76
C ARG A 5 7.81 55.75 -17.84
N ARG A 6 8.61 55.19 -16.92
CA ARG A 6 8.09 54.45 -15.76
C ARG A 6 7.51 55.43 -14.74
N ALA A 7 6.18 55.52 -14.67
CA ALA A 7 5.47 56.23 -13.62
C ALA A 7 5.71 55.56 -12.26
N ARG A 8 6.26 56.33 -11.30
CA ARG A 8 6.32 55.93 -9.88
C ARG A 8 4.93 56.10 -9.26
N PRO A 9 4.40 55.15 -8.48
CA PRO A 9 3.11 55.34 -7.80
C PRO A 9 3.19 56.51 -6.80
N PRO A 10 2.12 57.30 -6.63
CA PRO A 10 2.13 58.46 -5.74
C PRO A 10 2.30 58.00 -4.28
N ALA A 11 3.12 58.74 -3.53
CA ALA A 11 3.52 58.43 -2.14
C ALA A 11 2.34 58.11 -1.19
N LEU A 12 1.13 58.58 -1.49
CA LEU A 12 -0.10 58.26 -0.76
C LEU A 12 -0.50 56.78 -0.79
N VAL A 13 -0.24 56.05 -1.88
CA VAL A 13 -0.56 54.62 -2.00
C VAL A 13 0.38 53.78 -1.14
N LEU A 14 1.65 54.18 -1.06
CA LEU A 14 2.64 53.57 -0.16
C LEU A 14 2.29 53.83 1.30
N LEU A 15 1.83 55.04 1.64
CA LEU A 15 1.42 55.37 3.00
C LEU A 15 0.20 54.55 3.46
N ALA A 16 -0.80 54.37 2.59
CA ALA A 16 -1.98 53.54 2.87
C ALA A 16 -1.61 52.07 3.09
N ALA A 17 -0.70 51.52 2.27
CA ALA A 17 -0.20 50.15 2.42
C ALA A 17 0.54 49.94 3.76
N VAL A 18 1.33 50.93 4.20
CA VAL A 18 2.04 50.88 5.49
C VAL A 18 1.06 50.94 6.67
N VAL A 19 0.00 51.77 6.59
CA VAL A 19 -1.03 51.84 7.64
C VAL A 19 -1.79 50.52 7.77
N VAL A 20 -2.15 49.88 6.65
CA VAL A 20 -2.81 48.57 6.66
C VAL A 20 -1.90 47.50 7.27
N LEU A 21 -0.62 47.49 6.91
CA LEU A 21 0.35 46.56 7.50
C LEU A 21 0.53 46.76 9.00
N LEU A 22 0.52 48.01 9.49
CA LEU A 22 0.61 48.32 10.92
C LEU A 22 -0.66 47.91 11.68
N VAL A 23 -1.85 48.05 11.08
CA VAL A 23 -3.10 47.56 11.67
C VAL A 23 -3.13 46.04 11.71
N CYS A 24 -2.72 45.36 10.64
CA CYS A 24 -2.60 43.90 10.61
C CYS A 24 -1.57 43.38 11.62
N TRP A 25 -0.43 44.05 11.74
CA TRP A 25 0.60 43.72 12.72
C TRP A 25 0.09 43.93 14.16
N TYR A 26 -0.63 45.02 14.42
CA TYR A 26 -1.22 45.28 15.75
C TYR A 26 -2.29 44.25 16.13
N GLN A 27 -3.13 43.83 15.18
CA GLN A 27 -4.12 42.77 15.43
C GLN A 27 -3.48 41.40 15.67
N ALA A 28 -2.42 41.08 14.90
CA ALA A 28 -1.63 39.86 15.13
C ALA A 28 -0.89 39.90 16.46
N TRP A 29 -0.37 41.07 16.86
CA TRP A 29 0.28 41.28 18.16
C TRP A 29 -0.70 41.08 19.31
N ARG A 30 -1.92 41.65 19.24
CA ARG A 30 -2.97 41.42 20.26
C ARG A 30 -3.39 39.96 20.36
N TYR A 31 -3.39 39.23 19.25
CA TYR A 31 -3.67 37.80 19.24
C TYR A 31 -2.56 36.98 19.91
N ILE A 32 -1.29 37.41 19.76
CA ILE A 32 -0.12 36.72 20.29
C ILE A 32 0.13 37.05 21.78
N THR A 33 -0.14 38.27 22.23
CA THR A 33 0.20 38.70 23.60
C THR A 33 -0.88 38.47 24.64
N GLY A 34 -2.03 37.87 24.27
CA GLY A 34 -2.98 37.29 25.24
C GLY A 34 -3.58 38.25 26.26
N ASP A 35 -3.62 39.55 25.97
CA ASP A 35 -4.16 40.56 26.89
C ASP A 35 -5.55 41.03 26.42
N GLY A 36 -6.56 40.28 26.85
CA GLY A 36 -7.97 40.51 26.54
C GLY A 36 -8.88 39.73 27.46
N ARG A 37 -8.90 40.10 28.75
CA ARG A 37 -9.97 39.68 29.68
C ARG A 37 -11.28 40.31 29.23
N ALA A 38 -12.24 39.50 28.81
CA ALA A 38 -13.65 39.86 28.77
C ALA A 38 -14.48 38.70 29.34
N THR A 39 -15.21 38.99 30.40
CA THR A 39 -16.12 38.09 31.12
C THR A 39 -17.37 37.77 30.28
N PRO A 40 -18.02 36.61 30.51
CA PRO A 40 -19.11 36.13 29.66
C PRO A 40 -20.44 36.82 29.99
N THR A 41 -21.15 37.26 28.94
CA THR A 41 -22.57 37.63 29.03
C THR A 41 -23.44 36.38 28.80
N PRO A 42 -24.49 36.14 29.60
CA PRO A 42 -25.30 34.93 29.50
C PRO A 42 -26.21 34.98 28.26
N TRP A 43 -26.16 33.93 27.45
CA TRP A 43 -27.07 33.72 26.32
C TRP A 43 -28.43 33.22 26.82
N GLN A 44 -29.48 33.98 26.53
CA GLN A 44 -30.88 33.60 26.77
C GLN A 44 -31.43 32.82 25.58
N PRO A 45 -32.23 31.75 25.81
CA PRO A 45 -32.85 31.00 24.73
C PRO A 45 -34.03 31.77 24.11
N PRO A 46 -34.24 31.70 22.78
CA PRO A 46 -35.46 32.19 22.17
C PRO A 46 -36.67 31.30 22.53
N ARG A 47 -37.82 31.94 22.75
CA ARG A 47 -39.11 31.32 23.12
C ARG A 47 -39.63 30.37 22.02
N PRO A 48 -40.40 29.32 22.39
CA PRO A 48 -40.96 28.37 21.45
C PRO A 48 -42.02 29.03 20.57
N PHE A 49 -41.86 28.90 19.26
CA PHE A 49 -42.92 29.19 18.30
C PHE A 49 -43.93 28.04 18.33
N MET A 50 -45.16 28.34 18.76
CA MET A 50 -46.32 27.45 18.65
C MET A 50 -46.69 27.30 17.16
N LEU A 51 -46.80 26.06 16.68
CA LEU A 51 -47.49 25.75 15.42
C LEU A 51 -48.87 25.16 15.75
N PRO A 52 -49.97 25.73 15.24
CA PRO A 52 -51.29 25.16 15.38
C PRO A 52 -51.50 23.96 14.46
N GLN A 53 -52.25 23.00 14.99
CA GLN A 53 -53.01 21.93 14.34
C GLN A 53 -52.99 21.89 12.80
N LEU A 54 -52.37 20.84 12.24
CA LEU A 54 -52.67 20.30 10.91
C LEU A 54 -53.09 18.83 11.06
N ALA A 55 -54.15 18.62 11.84
CA ALA A 55 -54.91 17.38 11.89
C ALA A 55 -56.10 17.49 10.90
N ALA A 56 -55.81 17.69 9.62
CA ALA A 56 -56.78 17.62 8.53
C ALA A 56 -56.04 17.67 7.19
N LEU A 57 -55.48 16.55 6.75
CA LEU A 57 -55.14 16.26 5.34
C LEU A 57 -54.79 14.76 5.14
N CYS A 58 -55.33 13.88 6.00
CA CYS A 58 -55.42 12.46 5.70
C CYS A 58 -56.71 12.21 4.94
N ASP A 59 -56.68 12.37 3.63
CA ASP A 59 -57.40 11.48 2.72
C ASP A 59 -56.97 11.74 1.28
N SER A 60 -56.63 10.65 0.57
CA SER A 60 -56.22 10.52 -0.83
C SER A 60 -54.73 10.71 -1.17
N SER A 61 -53.92 9.68 -0.90
CA SER A 61 -52.66 9.42 -1.61
C SER A 61 -52.89 8.34 -2.68
N PRO A 62 -52.50 8.54 -3.96
CA PRO A 62 -52.59 7.49 -4.96
C PRO A 62 -51.59 6.36 -4.67
N SER A 63 -52.00 5.12 -4.98
CA SER A 63 -51.16 3.92 -4.79
C SER A 63 -49.84 4.07 -5.56
N PRO A 64 -48.68 3.71 -4.97
CA PRO A 64 -47.39 3.82 -5.64
C PRO A 64 -47.37 3.00 -6.92
N SER A 65 -46.77 3.56 -7.97
CA SER A 65 -46.64 2.87 -9.26
C SER A 65 -45.86 1.55 -9.08
N PRO A 66 -46.20 0.48 -9.84
CA PRO A 66 -45.58 -0.85 -9.71
C PRO A 66 -44.03 -0.89 -9.71
N PRO A 67 -43.31 0.01 -10.42
CA PRO A 67 -41.84 0.07 -10.36
C PRO A 67 -41.32 0.49 -8.97
N LEU A 68 -41.98 1.46 -8.33
CA LEU A 68 -41.60 1.96 -7.01
C LEU A 68 -41.83 0.90 -5.93
N VAL A 69 -42.91 0.12 -6.05
CA VAL A 69 -43.19 -1.02 -5.15
C VAL A 69 -42.12 -2.09 -5.28
N ARG A 70 -41.67 -2.41 -6.51
CA ARG A 70 -40.58 -3.37 -6.73
C ARG A 70 -39.25 -2.90 -6.15
N GLU A 71 -38.89 -1.63 -6.35
CA GLU A 71 -37.67 -1.06 -5.75
C GLU A 71 -37.74 -1.05 -4.22
N LEU A 72 -38.91 -0.76 -3.65
CA LEU A 72 -39.13 -0.79 -2.21
C LEU A 72 -39.09 -2.23 -1.66
N GLU A 73 -39.70 -3.20 -2.35
CA GLU A 73 -39.66 -4.61 -1.97
C GLU A 73 -38.25 -5.19 -2.04
N GLU A 74 -37.46 -4.80 -3.05
CA GLU A 74 -36.06 -5.19 -3.19
C GLU A 74 -35.21 -4.54 -2.10
N SER A 75 -35.45 -3.25 -1.81
CA SER A 75 -34.81 -2.54 -0.69
C SER A 75 -35.14 -3.18 0.66
N VAL A 76 -36.41 -3.56 0.89
CA VAL A 76 -36.85 -4.27 2.10
C VAL A 76 -36.27 -5.67 2.18
N ARG A 77 -36.14 -6.41 1.06
CA ARG A 77 -35.50 -7.72 1.01
C ARG A 77 -34.02 -7.62 1.37
N VAL A 78 -33.31 -6.64 0.82
CA VAL A 78 -31.92 -6.32 1.17
C VAL A 78 -31.81 -5.92 2.64
N LEU A 79 -32.75 -5.13 3.15
CA LEU A 79 -32.80 -4.72 4.56
C LEU A 79 -32.99 -5.93 5.48
N LYS A 80 -33.92 -6.83 5.15
CA LYS A 80 -34.18 -8.08 5.90
C LYS A 80 -32.99 -9.02 5.88
N ALA A 81 -32.30 -9.16 4.73
CA ALA A 81 -31.07 -9.95 4.64
C ALA A 81 -29.93 -9.35 5.47
N ARG A 82 -29.83 -8.02 5.54
CA ARG A 82 -28.87 -7.31 6.40
C ARG A 82 -29.20 -7.44 7.89
N LEU A 83 -30.47 -7.37 8.25
CA LEU A 83 -30.97 -7.63 9.61
C LEU A 83 -30.65 -9.06 10.05
N ALA A 84 -30.93 -10.06 9.21
CA ALA A 84 -30.61 -11.46 9.49
C ALA A 84 -29.09 -11.73 9.57
N ALA A 85 -28.26 -10.94 8.87
CA ALA A 85 -26.80 -11.00 8.99
C ALA A 85 -26.29 -10.29 10.26
N ALA A 86 -26.93 -9.20 10.68
CA ALA A 86 -26.60 -8.48 11.91
C ALA A 86 -26.99 -9.28 13.17
N GLU A 87 -28.09 -10.03 13.13
CA GLU A 87 -28.50 -10.96 14.20
C GLU A 87 -27.51 -12.12 14.41
N ARG A 88 -26.61 -12.38 13.45
CA ARG A 88 -25.57 -13.43 13.54
C ARG A 88 -24.20 -12.90 13.95
N ALA A 89 -24.02 -11.58 14.06
CA ALA A 89 -22.74 -10.99 14.43
C ALA A 89 -22.60 -10.92 15.97
N PRO A 90 -21.42 -11.23 16.54
CA PRO A 90 -21.20 -11.07 17.97
C PRO A 90 -21.26 -9.58 18.35
N PRO A 91 -21.71 -9.25 19.59
CA PRO A 91 -21.74 -7.87 20.06
C PRO A 91 -20.30 -7.28 20.17
N PRO A 92 -20.14 -5.95 20.05
CA PRO A 92 -18.85 -5.30 20.25
C PRO A 92 -18.21 -5.66 21.60
N PRO A 93 -16.87 -5.74 21.67
CA PRO A 93 -16.17 -5.90 22.93
C PRO A 93 -16.28 -4.62 23.80
N PRO A 94 -16.45 -4.75 25.13
CA PRO A 94 -16.46 -3.59 26.04
C PRO A 94 -15.05 -2.97 26.18
N LEU A 95 -14.98 -1.72 26.64
CA LEU A 95 -13.73 -0.97 26.87
C LEU A 95 -12.67 -1.78 27.65
N ALA A 96 -13.06 -2.40 28.77
CA ALA A 96 -12.15 -3.22 29.58
C ALA A 96 -11.58 -4.42 28.80
N SER A 97 -12.39 -5.01 27.89
CA SER A 97 -11.93 -6.09 27.01
C SER A 97 -10.92 -5.58 25.99
N LEU A 98 -11.14 -4.39 25.41
CA LEU A 98 -10.18 -3.78 24.50
C LEU A 98 -8.85 -3.47 25.19
N LEU A 99 -8.87 -2.90 26.40
CA LEU A 99 -7.67 -2.67 27.21
C LEU A 99 -6.96 -4.00 27.54
N HIS A 100 -7.71 -5.04 27.90
CA HIS A 100 -7.16 -6.36 28.15
C HIS A 100 -6.55 -6.99 26.88
N SER A 101 -7.16 -6.77 25.71
CA SER A 101 -6.75 -7.34 24.43
C SER A 101 -5.32 -6.94 24.03
N THR A 102 -4.88 -5.78 24.49
CA THR A 102 -3.55 -5.20 24.21
C THR A 102 -2.60 -5.29 25.40
N SER A 103 -3.00 -5.95 26.49
CA SER A 103 -2.10 -6.23 27.61
C SER A 103 -0.94 -7.12 27.15
N GLU A 104 0.25 -6.89 27.72
CA GLU A 104 1.45 -7.67 27.38
C GLU A 104 1.20 -9.18 27.54
N GLU A 105 0.49 -9.60 28.58
CA GLU A 105 0.14 -11.01 28.80
C GLU A 105 -0.81 -11.57 27.74
N ARG A 106 -1.75 -10.77 27.23
CA ARG A 106 -2.62 -11.20 26.14
C ARG A 106 -1.86 -11.27 24.83
N LEU A 107 -1.05 -10.28 24.50
CA LEU A 107 -0.22 -10.28 23.29
C LEU A 107 0.78 -11.43 23.30
N LYS A 108 1.47 -11.69 24.42
CA LYS A 108 2.31 -12.87 24.60
C LYS A 108 1.55 -14.15 24.32
N ARG A 109 0.34 -14.32 24.86
CA ARG A 109 -0.48 -15.52 24.60
C ARG A 109 -0.93 -15.64 23.15
N LEU A 110 -1.36 -14.55 22.53
CA LEU A 110 -1.84 -14.55 21.14
C LEU A 110 -0.72 -14.81 20.14
N TRP A 111 0.47 -14.28 20.39
CA TRP A 111 1.58 -14.31 19.44
C TRP A 111 2.58 -15.43 19.71
N ARG A 112 2.44 -16.16 20.84
CA ARG A 112 3.15 -17.40 21.09
C ARG A 112 2.84 -18.43 19.99
N LEU A 113 3.88 -18.90 19.31
CA LEU A 113 3.79 -20.13 18.54
C LEU A 113 4.27 -21.30 19.42
N PRO A 114 3.58 -22.46 19.38
CA PRO A 114 4.04 -23.64 20.10
C PRO A 114 5.38 -24.12 19.51
N PRO A 115 6.29 -24.68 20.33
CA PRO A 115 7.53 -25.24 19.83
C PRO A 115 7.23 -26.38 18.85
N GLY A 116 7.83 -26.30 17.66
CA GLY A 116 7.78 -27.37 16.66
C GLY A 116 8.69 -28.55 17.04
N PRO A 117 8.54 -29.72 16.38
CA PRO A 117 9.37 -30.89 16.64
C PRO A 117 10.86 -30.60 16.38
N PRO A 118 11.79 -31.24 17.13
CA PRO A 118 13.22 -31.12 16.93
C PRO A 118 13.61 -31.47 15.48
N GLY A 119 14.44 -30.65 14.84
CA GLY A 119 14.92 -30.90 13.47
C GLY A 119 14.02 -30.36 12.34
N SER A 120 12.87 -29.75 12.65
CA SER A 120 12.20 -28.88 11.69
C SER A 120 13.10 -27.67 11.38
N ARG A 121 13.24 -27.29 10.10
CA ARG A 121 14.05 -26.13 9.69
C ARG A 121 13.71 -24.94 10.59
N GLN A 122 14.68 -24.46 11.38
CA GLN A 122 14.54 -23.40 12.39
C GLN A 122 14.00 -22.06 11.83
N ALA A 123 13.81 -21.95 10.50
CA ALA A 123 13.23 -20.80 9.80
C ALA A 123 11.69 -20.68 9.90
N LEU A 124 10.97 -21.73 10.36
CA LEU A 124 9.49 -21.72 10.45
C LEU A 124 8.94 -21.76 11.89
N VAL A 125 9.80 -21.93 12.89
CA VAL A 125 9.38 -22.15 14.28
C VAL A 125 9.86 -20.97 15.13
N GLU A 126 8.93 -20.07 15.41
CA GLU A 126 9.07 -19.04 16.42
C GLU A 126 9.11 -19.71 17.80
N VAL A 127 10.17 -19.47 18.57
CA VAL A 127 10.14 -19.69 20.01
C VAL A 127 9.91 -18.32 20.64
N HIS A 128 8.65 -17.98 20.91
CA HIS A 128 8.35 -16.90 21.85
C HIS A 128 8.86 -17.34 23.21
N ASN A 129 9.99 -16.78 23.63
CA ASN A 129 10.43 -16.94 25.01
C ASN A 129 9.59 -16.00 25.88
N ALA A 130 9.01 -16.51 26.97
CA ALA A 130 8.29 -15.69 27.94
C ALA A 130 9.14 -14.51 28.49
N SER A 131 10.47 -14.59 28.35
CA SER A 131 11.43 -13.55 28.70
C SER A 131 11.48 -12.33 27.76
N TRP A 132 10.81 -12.35 26.60
CA TRP A 132 10.79 -11.18 25.71
C TRP A 132 10.06 -10.01 26.35
N ALA A 133 10.71 -8.85 26.30
CA ALA A 133 10.10 -7.60 26.71
C ALA A 133 9.29 -6.99 25.56
N PHE A 134 8.11 -6.48 25.88
CA PHE A 134 7.37 -5.59 24.98
C PHE A 134 7.74 -4.12 25.22
N LEU A 135 7.32 -3.26 24.30
CA LEU A 135 7.49 -1.82 24.39
C LEU A 135 6.68 -1.28 25.58
N SER A 136 7.34 -0.46 26.41
CA SER A 136 6.69 0.35 27.44
C SER A 136 5.80 1.43 26.81
N ALA A 137 4.88 2.01 27.60
CA ALA A 137 4.08 3.15 27.15
C ALA A 137 4.91 4.33 26.62
N ARG A 138 6.08 4.59 27.23
CA ARG A 138 7.01 5.63 26.75
C ARG A 138 7.62 5.25 25.39
N GLN A 139 7.96 3.98 25.16
CA GLN A 139 8.50 3.51 23.88
C GLN A 139 7.43 3.50 22.78
N LEU A 140 6.19 3.12 23.11
CA LEU A 140 5.06 3.21 22.20
C LEU A 140 4.83 4.66 21.77
N ALA A 141 4.80 5.60 22.73
CA ALA A 141 4.65 7.02 22.43
C ALA A 141 5.78 7.59 21.55
N ARG A 142 7.04 7.23 21.82
CA ARG A 142 8.18 7.62 20.95
C ARG A 142 8.16 6.96 19.59
N GLY A 143 7.51 5.81 19.48
CA GLY A 143 7.35 5.06 18.24
C GLY A 143 6.32 5.68 17.30
N VAL A 144 5.58 6.72 17.69
CA VAL A 144 4.67 7.44 16.79
C VAL A 144 5.43 8.56 16.08
N SER A 145 5.61 8.45 14.76
CA SER A 145 6.21 9.53 13.95
C SER A 145 5.19 10.62 13.63
N THR A 146 3.96 10.23 13.32
CA THR A 146 2.82 11.14 13.17
C THR A 146 1.54 10.39 13.50
N LEU A 147 0.59 11.07 14.16
CA LEU A 147 -0.74 10.52 14.43
C LEU A 147 -1.62 10.49 13.17
N GLY A 148 -1.32 11.35 12.19
CA GLY A 148 -2.15 11.53 10.99
C GLY A 148 -3.54 12.11 11.28
N ASP A 149 -4.38 12.12 10.26
CA ASP A 149 -5.81 12.36 10.37
C ASP A 149 -6.48 11.10 10.96
N PRO A 150 -7.13 11.19 12.13
CA PRO A 150 -7.75 10.04 12.77
C PRO A 150 -8.94 9.49 12.00
N LEU A 151 -9.54 10.24 11.06
CA LEU A 151 -10.83 9.92 10.46
C LEU A 151 -10.89 8.50 9.88
N ARG A 152 -9.90 8.09 9.08
CA ARG A 152 -9.89 6.75 8.45
C ARG A 152 -9.74 5.62 9.47
N LEU A 153 -8.89 5.80 10.48
CA LEU A 153 -8.73 4.81 11.54
C LEU A 153 -9.95 4.75 12.46
N ARG A 154 -10.61 5.89 12.72
CA ARG A 154 -11.90 5.92 13.42
C ARG A 154 -12.99 5.20 12.65
N CYS A 155 -13.00 5.30 11.32
CA CYS A 155 -13.95 4.56 10.50
C CYS A 155 -13.66 3.06 10.42
N LEU A 156 -12.39 2.67 10.43
CA LEU A 156 -12.01 1.27 10.66
C LEU A 156 -12.47 0.80 12.05
N ALA A 157 -12.29 1.62 13.09
CA ALA A 157 -12.74 1.32 14.45
C ALA A 157 -14.26 1.14 14.53
N ALA A 158 -15.03 2.07 13.97
CA ALA A 158 -16.49 1.97 13.87
C ALA A 158 -16.91 0.68 13.18
N LYS A 159 -16.25 0.31 12.07
CA LYS A 159 -16.50 -0.94 11.36
C LYS A 159 -16.26 -2.18 12.23
N LEU A 160 -15.15 -2.21 12.97
CA LEU A 160 -14.79 -3.31 13.88
C LEU A 160 -15.77 -3.41 15.05
N LEU A 161 -16.11 -2.28 15.68
CA LEU A 161 -17.08 -2.20 16.78
C LEU A 161 -18.50 -2.59 16.32
N SER A 162 -18.87 -2.30 15.08
CA SER A 162 -20.13 -2.79 14.49
C SER A 162 -20.09 -4.28 14.09
N GLY A 163 -19.03 -5.03 14.42
CA GLY A 163 -18.92 -6.46 14.14
C GLY A 163 -18.75 -6.79 12.65
N GLN A 164 -18.33 -5.84 11.81
CA GLN A 164 -18.19 -6.08 10.37
C GLN A 164 -16.81 -6.65 9.99
N PRO A 165 -16.74 -7.46 8.92
CA PRO A 165 -15.47 -8.00 8.46
C PRO A 165 -14.59 -6.91 7.86
N ILE A 166 -13.30 -6.95 8.21
CA ILE A 166 -12.25 -6.17 7.55
C ILE A 166 -11.41 -7.00 6.58
N LYS A 167 -10.91 -6.33 5.54
CA LYS A 167 -9.82 -6.81 4.68
C LYS A 167 -8.53 -6.05 5.01
N LEU A 168 -7.53 -6.77 5.50
CA LEU A 168 -6.18 -6.24 5.79
C LEU A 168 -5.26 -6.55 4.61
N SER A 169 -4.76 -5.53 3.93
CA SER A 169 -3.71 -5.64 2.91
C SER A 169 -2.36 -5.13 3.44
N VAL A 170 -1.28 -5.68 2.91
CA VAL A 170 0.10 -5.28 3.24
C VAL A 170 0.86 -5.01 1.96
N VAL A 171 1.50 -3.86 1.90
CA VAL A 171 2.34 -3.41 0.80
C VAL A 171 3.72 -3.11 1.37
N GLY A 172 4.77 -3.69 0.79
CA GLY A 172 6.12 -3.44 1.29
C GLY A 172 7.20 -4.27 0.63
N GLY A 173 8.41 -4.15 1.18
CA GLY A 173 9.60 -4.85 0.72
C GLY A 173 9.81 -6.24 1.35
N SER A 174 11.09 -6.61 1.52
CA SER A 174 11.51 -7.91 2.05
C SER A 174 11.13 -8.16 3.50
N VAL A 175 11.09 -7.10 4.33
CA VAL A 175 10.65 -7.19 5.73
C VAL A 175 9.17 -7.59 5.79
N SER A 176 8.33 -6.94 4.98
CA SER A 176 6.91 -7.29 4.87
C SER A 176 6.64 -8.62 4.18
N PHE A 177 7.43 -9.01 3.19
CA PHE A 177 7.36 -10.35 2.60
C PHE A 177 7.75 -11.44 3.60
N GLY A 178 8.59 -11.13 4.59
CA GLY A 178 9.08 -12.09 5.56
C GLY A 178 10.26 -12.89 5.08
N THR A 179 11.24 -12.22 4.46
CA THR A 179 12.52 -12.82 4.04
C THR A 179 13.21 -13.55 5.21
N THR A 180 13.12 -13.03 6.44
CA THR A 180 13.58 -13.71 7.67
C THR A 180 13.02 -15.13 7.82
N PHE A 181 11.78 -15.37 7.37
CA PHE A 181 11.09 -16.66 7.45
C PHE A 181 10.99 -17.35 6.09
N THR A 182 11.57 -16.78 5.04
CA THR A 182 11.47 -17.22 3.64
C THR A 182 10.04 -17.31 3.08
N THR A 183 9.06 -16.68 3.75
CA THR A 183 7.64 -16.80 3.39
C THR A 183 6.78 -15.68 3.96
N SER A 184 5.82 -15.20 3.16
CA SER A 184 4.80 -14.21 3.56
C SER A 184 3.66 -14.82 4.40
N LYS A 185 3.68 -16.14 4.60
CA LYS A 185 2.65 -16.88 5.35
C LYS A 185 3.02 -17.10 6.81
N SER A 186 4.21 -16.68 7.24
CA SER A 186 4.67 -16.87 8.61
C SER A 186 3.84 -16.05 9.59
N LYS A 187 3.30 -16.70 10.63
CA LYS A 187 2.56 -16.03 11.72
C LYS A 187 3.47 -15.20 12.64
N ALA A 188 4.79 -15.28 12.45
CA ALA A 188 5.75 -14.43 13.12
C ALA A 188 5.82 -13.01 12.51
N LEU A 189 5.23 -12.78 11.34
CA LEU A 189 5.25 -11.48 10.68
C LEU A 189 4.36 -10.45 11.38
N PHE A 190 4.81 -9.20 11.39
CA PHE A 190 4.12 -8.12 12.10
C PHE A 190 2.65 -7.99 11.66
N HIS A 191 2.39 -8.08 10.36
CA HIS A 191 1.04 -7.98 9.82
C HIS A 191 0.17 -9.19 10.15
N TRP A 192 0.74 -10.40 10.25
CA TRP A 192 0.00 -11.58 10.71
C TRP A 192 -0.34 -11.47 12.19
N LYS A 193 0.56 -10.91 12.99
CA LYS A 193 0.32 -10.65 14.42
C LYS A 193 -0.77 -9.60 14.64
N VAL A 194 -0.79 -8.53 13.83
CA VAL A 194 -1.89 -7.55 13.79
C VAL A 194 -3.20 -8.24 13.40
N TYR A 195 -3.19 -9.08 12.35
CA TYR A 195 -4.38 -9.84 11.95
C TYR A 195 -4.88 -10.79 13.04
N GLN A 196 -3.99 -11.51 13.71
CA GLN A 196 -4.33 -12.39 14.84
C GLN A 196 -4.96 -11.62 15.99
N TRP A 197 -4.42 -10.43 16.32
CA TRP A 197 -5.01 -9.57 17.35
C TRP A 197 -6.39 -9.07 16.93
N LEU A 198 -6.57 -8.62 15.68
CA LEU A 198 -7.87 -8.20 15.14
C LEU A 198 -8.89 -9.34 15.20
N ALA A 199 -8.56 -10.52 14.69
CA ALA A 199 -9.46 -11.68 14.67
C ALA A 199 -9.80 -12.21 16.08
N ALA A 200 -8.87 -12.07 17.04
CA ALA A 200 -9.12 -12.46 18.43
C ALA A 200 -9.93 -11.43 19.22
N THR A 201 -9.83 -10.14 18.85
CA THR A 201 -10.52 -9.03 19.52
C THR A 201 -11.91 -8.78 18.93
N PHE A 202 -12.06 -8.97 17.63
CA PHE A 202 -13.30 -8.83 16.86
C PHE A 202 -13.55 -10.12 16.06
N PRO A 203 -14.14 -11.16 16.65
CA PRO A 203 -14.32 -12.43 15.96
C PRO A 203 -15.31 -12.30 14.78
N HIS A 204 -14.83 -12.51 13.56
CA HIS A 204 -15.68 -12.57 12.38
C HIS A 204 -15.08 -13.51 11.31
N ALA A 205 -15.86 -14.47 10.80
CA ALA A 205 -15.37 -15.52 9.90
C ALA A 205 -14.89 -15.01 8.52
N ARG A 206 -15.41 -13.87 8.05
CA ARG A 206 -15.02 -13.22 6.78
C ARG A 206 -13.90 -12.19 6.91
N HIS A 207 -13.13 -12.19 7.99
CA HIS A 207 -11.88 -11.42 8.00
C HIS A 207 -10.93 -11.96 6.93
N GLU A 208 -10.27 -11.06 6.21
CA GLU A 208 -9.31 -11.41 5.17
C GLU A 208 -7.96 -10.75 5.44
N HIS A 209 -6.88 -11.50 5.18
CA HIS A 209 -5.52 -11.01 5.23
C HIS A 209 -4.83 -11.29 3.90
N TYR A 210 -4.26 -10.24 3.30
CA TYR A 210 -3.52 -10.30 2.06
C TYR A 210 -2.16 -9.64 2.21
N CYS A 211 -1.10 -10.35 1.79
CA CYS A 211 0.24 -9.79 1.71
C CYS A 211 0.64 -9.65 0.24
N GLY A 212 0.65 -8.39 -0.24
CA GLY A 212 1.15 -8.00 -1.56
C GLY A 212 2.58 -7.47 -1.52
N ALA A 213 3.33 -7.77 -0.45
CA ALA A 213 4.72 -7.35 -0.35
C ALA A 213 5.61 -8.15 -1.32
N VAL A 214 6.56 -7.45 -1.93
CA VAL A 214 7.51 -8.03 -2.89
C VAL A 214 8.94 -7.84 -2.36
N PRO A 215 9.68 -8.93 -2.09
CA PRO A 215 11.02 -8.81 -1.54
C PRO A 215 11.95 -8.15 -2.54
N ALA A 216 12.88 -7.33 -2.04
CA ALA A 216 13.81 -6.53 -2.84
C ALA A 216 13.11 -5.61 -3.87
N SER A 217 11.88 -5.18 -3.59
CA SER A 217 11.20 -4.13 -4.35
C SER A 217 11.22 -2.79 -3.63
N GLY A 218 11.16 -1.70 -4.40
CA GLY A 218 11.04 -0.34 -3.90
C GLY A 218 9.71 0.31 -4.30
N PRO A 219 9.45 1.54 -3.83
CA PRO A 219 8.24 2.28 -4.18
C PRO A 219 8.08 2.50 -5.69
N SER A 220 9.17 2.61 -6.45
CA SER A 220 9.14 2.77 -7.92
C SER A 220 8.45 1.61 -8.65
N TYR A 221 8.62 0.37 -8.16
CA TYR A 221 7.86 -0.77 -8.68
C TYR A 221 6.41 -0.73 -8.21
N MET A 222 6.22 -0.51 -6.92
CA MET A 222 4.92 -0.65 -6.30
C MET A 222 3.93 0.40 -6.82
N GLU A 223 4.37 1.62 -7.11
CA GLU A 223 3.48 2.65 -7.64
C GLU A 223 2.84 2.28 -8.98
N HIS A 224 3.52 1.50 -9.83
CA HIS A 224 2.98 1.05 -11.12
C HIS A 224 2.17 -0.23 -10.98
N CYS A 225 2.56 -1.11 -10.05
CA CYS A 225 1.95 -2.44 -9.89
C CYS A 225 0.91 -2.52 -8.76
N LEU A 226 0.60 -1.41 -8.07
CA LEU A 226 -0.15 -1.41 -6.81
C LEU A 226 -1.47 -2.18 -6.88
N HIS A 227 -2.18 -2.12 -8.00
CA HIS A 227 -3.46 -2.80 -8.19
C HIS A 227 -3.37 -4.33 -8.15
N TRP A 228 -2.19 -4.90 -8.43
CA TRP A 228 -1.92 -6.32 -8.27
C TRP A 228 -1.62 -6.73 -6.83
N HIS A 229 -1.26 -5.77 -5.98
CA HIS A 229 -0.72 -6.00 -4.63
C HIS A 229 -1.70 -5.58 -3.52
N VAL A 230 -2.89 -5.10 -3.87
CA VAL A 230 -3.90 -4.61 -2.93
C VAL A 230 -5.30 -5.00 -3.40
N HIS A 231 -6.10 -5.62 -2.53
CA HIS A 231 -7.44 -6.13 -2.87
C HIS A 231 -8.54 -5.48 -2.03
N GLU A 232 -9.13 -4.39 -2.55
CA GLU A 232 -10.23 -3.63 -1.92
C GLU A 232 -10.15 -3.55 -0.38
N PRO A 233 -9.04 -3.05 0.18
CA PRO A 233 -8.76 -3.11 1.61
C PRO A 233 -9.67 -2.18 2.43
N ASP A 234 -9.83 -2.50 3.71
CA ASP A 234 -10.27 -1.57 4.75
C ASP A 234 -9.09 -0.99 5.53
N LEU A 235 -8.01 -1.77 5.65
CA LEU A 235 -6.74 -1.40 6.27
C LEU A 235 -5.58 -1.80 5.36
N VAL A 236 -4.65 -0.87 5.13
CA VAL A 236 -3.38 -1.13 4.44
C VAL A 236 -2.22 -0.80 5.36
N LEU A 237 -1.31 -1.77 5.54
CA LEU A 237 -0.02 -1.54 6.20
C LEU A 237 1.04 -1.34 5.12
N VAL A 238 1.82 -0.27 5.22
CA VAL A 238 2.85 0.12 4.24
C VAL A 238 4.22 0.15 4.89
N GLU A 239 5.22 -0.55 4.36
CA GLU A 239 6.58 -0.58 4.92
C GLU A 239 7.63 -0.60 3.80
N TYR A 240 8.46 0.46 3.74
CA TYR A 240 9.54 0.63 2.75
C TYR A 240 10.77 1.35 3.33
N ALA A 241 10.88 1.45 4.65
CA ALA A 241 11.88 2.30 5.31
C ALA A 241 13.34 1.87 5.01
N VAL A 242 13.56 0.65 4.53
CA VAL A 242 14.88 0.11 4.15
C VAL A 242 14.97 -0.24 2.66
N ASN A 243 14.04 0.26 1.83
CA ASN A 243 13.91 -0.16 0.43
C ASN A 243 14.18 0.97 -0.57
N PHE A 244 14.43 2.19 -0.12
CA PHE A 244 14.82 3.26 -1.03
C PHE A 244 16.21 2.97 -1.59
N ASP A 245 16.43 3.34 -2.85
CA ASP A 245 17.74 3.30 -3.48
C ASP A 245 18.60 4.44 -2.96
N VAL A 246 19.76 4.09 -2.42
CA VAL A 246 20.73 5.06 -1.93
C VAL A 246 21.23 6.01 -3.02
N ASN A 247 21.14 5.62 -4.29
CA ASN A 247 21.52 6.42 -5.44
C ASN A 247 20.33 7.18 -6.07
N ALA A 248 19.10 6.91 -5.65
CA ALA A 248 17.89 7.50 -6.25
C ALA A 248 16.82 7.91 -5.22
N TYR A 249 17.25 8.29 -4.00
CA TYR A 249 16.37 8.69 -2.89
C TYR A 249 15.23 9.63 -3.28
N ALA A 250 15.52 10.69 -4.04
CA ALA A 250 14.50 11.65 -4.44
C ALA A 250 13.44 11.04 -5.37
N ALA A 251 13.85 10.17 -6.29
CA ALA A 251 12.94 9.48 -7.20
C ALA A 251 12.08 8.45 -6.46
N ASP A 252 12.65 7.73 -5.49
CA ASP A 252 11.89 6.80 -4.65
C ASP A 252 10.93 7.53 -3.70
N ALA A 253 11.29 8.70 -3.18
CA ALA A 253 10.37 9.53 -2.39
C ALA A 253 9.18 10.02 -3.23
N GLN A 254 9.41 10.45 -4.48
CA GLN A 254 8.33 10.78 -5.41
C GLN A 254 7.46 9.56 -5.74
N SER A 255 8.07 8.39 -5.89
CA SER A 255 7.34 7.15 -6.18
C SER A 255 6.50 6.69 -4.97
N PHE A 256 7.05 6.80 -3.77
CA PHE A 256 6.35 6.54 -2.52
C PHE A 256 5.16 7.49 -2.36
N GLU A 257 5.34 8.77 -2.67
CA GLU A 257 4.25 9.75 -2.66
C GLU A 257 3.11 9.34 -3.60
N ARG A 258 3.40 9.06 -4.87
CA ARG A 258 2.37 8.64 -5.84
C ARG A 258 1.67 7.36 -5.41
N MET A 259 2.42 6.37 -4.90
CA MET A 259 1.84 5.15 -4.31
C MET A 259 0.90 5.48 -3.13
N LEU A 260 1.32 6.33 -2.20
CA LEU A 260 0.53 6.72 -1.03
C LEU A 260 -0.75 7.46 -1.44
N ARG A 261 -0.65 8.37 -2.42
CA ARG A 261 -1.80 9.08 -2.99
C ARG A 261 -2.80 8.09 -3.61
N LYS A 262 -2.33 7.12 -4.40
CA LYS A 262 -3.18 6.05 -4.97
C LYS A 262 -3.92 5.25 -3.89
N LEU A 263 -3.23 4.85 -2.81
CA LEU A 263 -3.86 4.16 -1.67
C LEU A 263 -4.96 5.01 -1.03
N GLN A 264 -4.70 6.30 -0.83
CA GLN A 264 -5.67 7.21 -0.23
C GLN A 264 -6.87 7.50 -1.14
N GLN A 265 -6.68 7.51 -2.46
CA GLN A 265 -7.74 7.74 -3.45
C GLN A 265 -8.52 6.47 -3.82
N MET A 266 -8.16 5.29 -3.28
CA MET A 266 -8.91 4.07 -3.54
C MET A 266 -10.39 4.23 -3.19
N ARG A 267 -11.26 3.61 -3.99
CA ARG A 267 -12.73 3.69 -3.86
C ARG A 267 -13.26 3.40 -2.45
N ARG A 268 -12.63 2.46 -1.73
CA ARG A 268 -13.01 2.07 -0.35
C ARG A 268 -12.44 2.99 0.73
N ARG A 269 -11.62 3.98 0.35
CA ARG A 269 -10.93 4.93 1.24
C ARG A 269 -10.31 4.22 2.46
N PRO A 270 -9.44 3.22 2.23
CA PRO A 270 -8.90 2.41 3.33
C PRO A 270 -8.17 3.27 4.35
N ALA A 271 -8.16 2.83 5.60
CA ALA A 271 -7.18 3.29 6.56
C ALA A 271 -5.79 2.84 6.12
N VAL A 272 -4.82 3.75 6.19
CA VAL A 272 -3.41 3.46 5.85
C VAL A 272 -2.59 3.71 7.10
N ILE A 273 -1.76 2.74 7.48
CA ILE A 273 -0.74 2.91 8.53
C ILE A 273 0.61 2.64 7.90
N ILE A 274 1.50 3.62 7.94
CA ILE A 274 2.89 3.41 7.57
C ILE A 274 3.63 2.81 8.77
N VAL A 275 4.31 1.70 8.54
CA VAL A 275 5.08 0.97 9.54
C VAL A 275 6.53 1.06 9.11
N ASN A 276 7.35 1.76 9.88
CA ASN A 276 8.78 1.86 9.62
C ASN A 276 9.53 0.84 10.47
N THR A 277 10.24 -0.07 9.80
CA THR A 277 11.37 -0.78 10.40
C THR A 277 12.52 0.22 10.67
N MET A 278 13.71 -0.27 11.01
CA MET A 278 14.90 0.56 11.21
C MET A 278 16.03 0.08 10.29
N GLU A 279 16.66 1.03 9.60
CA GLU A 279 17.93 0.77 8.90
C GLU A 279 19.07 0.72 9.93
N LEU A 280 19.81 -0.39 9.96
CA LEU A 280 20.96 -0.59 10.85
C LEU A 280 22.29 -0.55 10.08
N PHE A 281 22.29 0.02 8.88
CA PHE A 281 23.50 0.10 8.09
C PHE A 281 24.44 1.17 8.67
N PRO A 282 25.73 0.86 8.78
CA PRO A 282 26.72 1.87 9.11
C PRO A 282 26.99 2.76 7.89
N PRO A 283 27.51 3.97 8.09
CA PRO A 283 27.76 4.93 7.00
C PRO A 283 28.84 4.50 5.99
N SER A 284 29.44 3.32 6.13
CA SER A 284 30.51 2.85 5.25
C SER A 284 29.99 2.19 3.97
N ARG A 285 30.58 2.54 2.82
CA ARG A 285 30.19 2.03 1.48
C ARG A 285 30.41 0.53 1.25
N HIS A 286 31.05 -0.17 2.20
CA HIS A 286 31.39 -1.59 2.10
C HIS A 286 30.68 -2.44 3.17
N ALA A 287 29.69 -1.87 3.85
CA ALA A 287 28.93 -2.57 4.86
C ALA A 287 28.16 -3.75 4.23
N ARG A 288 28.38 -4.95 4.75
CA ARG A 288 27.58 -6.13 4.42
C ARG A 288 26.22 -6.03 5.09
N MET A 289 25.20 -6.65 4.51
CA MET A 289 23.88 -6.73 5.15
C MET A 289 23.91 -7.55 6.44
N SER A 290 24.72 -8.62 6.48
CA SER A 290 24.91 -9.45 7.67
C SER A 290 25.62 -8.68 8.79
N PHE A 291 25.25 -8.97 10.03
CA PHE A 291 26.06 -8.57 11.19
C PHE A 291 27.44 -9.25 11.19
N GLU A 292 28.35 -8.77 12.02
CA GLU A 292 29.66 -9.37 12.18
C GLU A 292 29.57 -10.77 12.81
N GLY A 293 30.33 -11.73 12.28
CA GLY A 293 30.32 -13.13 12.72
C GLY A 293 29.02 -13.89 12.42
N SER A 294 28.13 -13.34 11.58
CA SER A 294 26.87 -14.00 11.21
C SER A 294 27.10 -15.20 10.30
N LYS A 295 26.25 -16.21 10.44
CA LYS A 295 26.13 -17.27 9.43
C LYS A 295 25.53 -16.69 8.13
N PRO A 296 25.72 -17.33 6.97
CA PRO A 296 24.98 -17.01 5.76
C PRO A 296 23.47 -16.94 6.01
N PHE A 297 22.78 -16.08 5.26
CA PHE A 297 21.37 -15.73 5.49
C PHE A 297 20.42 -16.94 5.64
N LEU A 298 20.72 -18.06 4.97
CA LEU A 298 19.89 -19.28 4.97
C LEU A 298 20.20 -20.25 6.11
N ASP A 299 21.26 -20.02 6.89
CA ASP A 299 21.77 -20.97 7.89
C ASP A 299 21.31 -20.65 9.34
N GLY A 300 20.33 -19.75 9.48
CA GLY A 300 19.64 -19.45 10.74
C GLY A 300 19.96 -18.07 11.32
N TYR A 301 19.59 -17.86 12.59
CA TYR A 301 19.80 -16.59 13.30
C TYR A 301 21.27 -16.36 13.61
N SER A 302 21.69 -15.10 13.54
CA SER A 302 22.97 -14.64 14.07
C SER A 302 23.01 -14.91 15.57
N GLU A 303 23.86 -15.84 16.00
CA GLU A 303 24.05 -16.14 17.42
C GLU A 303 25.17 -15.29 18.03
N GLY A 304 25.09 -15.06 19.35
CA GLY A 304 26.08 -14.29 20.10
C GLY A 304 25.78 -12.78 20.18
N PRO A 305 26.60 -12.04 20.95
CA PRO A 305 26.41 -10.61 21.15
C PRO A 305 26.73 -9.80 19.89
N ALA A 306 26.11 -8.62 19.79
CA ALA A 306 26.48 -7.62 18.79
C ALA A 306 27.93 -7.19 18.98
N GLN A 307 28.67 -7.08 17.90
CA GLN A 307 30.06 -6.63 17.92
C GLN A 307 30.12 -5.11 17.70
N PRO A 308 31.22 -4.42 18.05
CA PRO A 308 31.32 -2.96 17.87
C PRO A 308 30.92 -2.45 16.48
N PRO A 309 31.29 -3.12 15.35
CA PRO A 309 30.84 -2.70 14.02
C PRO A 309 29.32 -2.74 13.83
N ASP A 310 28.62 -3.67 14.48
CA ASP A 310 27.15 -3.79 14.38
C ASP A 310 26.42 -2.63 15.04
N LEU A 311 27.11 -1.87 15.89
CA LEU A 311 26.57 -0.73 16.64
C LEU A 311 26.95 0.61 16.01
N THR A 312 27.48 0.64 14.79
CA THR A 312 27.94 1.88 14.12
C THR A 312 26.86 2.57 13.27
N PHE A 313 25.63 2.05 13.22
CA PHE A 313 24.50 2.70 12.56
C PHE A 313 24.12 4.05 13.19
N GLU A 314 23.56 4.96 12.40
CA GLU A 314 23.21 6.31 12.83
C GLU A 314 21.71 6.49 13.07
N TYR A 315 21.34 7.59 13.73
CA TYR A 315 19.92 7.92 13.91
C TYR A 315 19.28 8.44 12.62
N ALA A 316 20.05 9.17 11.80
CA ALA A 316 19.58 9.65 10.51
C ALA A 316 19.29 8.47 9.59
N ALA A 317 18.10 8.46 9.00
CA ALA A 317 17.63 7.38 8.14
C ALA A 317 16.90 8.02 6.95
N PRO A 318 17.61 8.42 5.88
CA PRO A 318 17.07 9.28 4.83
C PRO A 318 15.77 8.76 4.20
N ALA A 319 15.64 7.44 4.02
CA ALA A 319 14.41 6.81 3.54
C ALA A 319 13.24 7.02 4.51
N GLU A 320 13.43 6.65 5.78
CA GLU A 320 12.40 6.78 6.81
C GLU A 320 12.03 8.25 7.06
N ASP A 321 13.01 9.14 7.06
CA ASP A 321 12.82 10.58 7.27
C ASP A 321 12.02 11.21 6.12
N ALA A 322 12.28 10.81 4.86
CA ALA A 322 11.47 11.20 3.71
C ALA A 322 10.03 10.64 3.78
N ILE A 323 9.87 9.38 4.18
CA ILE A 323 8.56 8.76 4.40
C ILE A 323 7.79 9.50 5.50
N ALA A 324 8.44 9.85 6.60
CA ALA A 324 7.82 10.58 7.72
C ALA A 324 7.37 12.00 7.30
N ALA A 325 8.18 12.70 6.49
CA ALA A 325 7.80 14.00 5.93
C ALA A 325 6.55 13.90 5.03
N LEU A 326 6.51 12.90 4.15
CA LEU A 326 5.34 12.63 3.31
C LEU A 326 4.12 12.24 4.17
N ALA A 327 4.30 11.37 5.15
CA ALA A 327 3.22 10.95 6.03
C ALA A 327 2.62 12.13 6.82
N ALA A 328 3.45 13.06 7.30
CA ALA A 328 2.99 14.27 7.95
C ALA A 328 2.19 15.16 6.98
N TYR A 329 2.68 15.36 5.75
CA TYR A 329 2.00 16.16 4.73
C TYR A 329 0.64 15.57 4.33
N TYR A 330 0.58 14.24 4.20
CA TYR A 330 -0.62 13.50 3.81
C TYR A 330 -1.52 13.08 4.96
N ALA A 331 -1.18 13.50 6.19
CA ALA A 331 -1.89 13.13 7.40
C ALA A 331 -2.10 11.60 7.55
N VAL A 332 -1.06 10.81 7.26
CA VAL A 332 -1.12 9.34 7.35
C VAL A 332 -0.45 8.89 8.65
N PRO A 333 -1.17 8.15 9.53
CA PRO A 333 -0.60 7.61 10.76
C PRO A 333 0.66 6.78 10.49
N THR A 334 1.73 7.07 11.21
CA THR A 334 3.03 6.42 11.00
C THR A 334 3.66 6.00 12.31
N VAL A 335 4.10 4.75 12.37
CA VAL A 335 4.86 4.19 13.50
C VAL A 335 6.28 3.82 13.08
N SER A 336 7.23 3.89 14.02
CA SER A 336 8.66 3.71 13.78
C SER A 336 9.32 2.89 14.88
N LEU A 337 9.93 1.78 14.47
CA LEU A 337 10.77 0.97 15.35
C LEU A 337 12.03 1.75 15.77
N ARG A 338 12.57 2.58 14.87
CA ARG A 338 13.70 3.48 15.16
C ARG A 338 13.31 4.49 16.26
N GLY A 339 12.16 5.16 16.13
CA GLY A 339 11.63 6.07 17.16
C GLY A 339 11.44 5.37 18.51
N ALA A 340 10.91 4.15 18.49
CA ALA A 340 10.67 3.37 19.69
C ALA A 340 11.97 2.92 20.41
N LEU A 341 12.97 2.43 19.66
CA LEU A 341 14.06 1.61 20.22
C LEU A 341 15.48 2.04 19.88
N PHE A 342 15.71 3.14 19.14
CA PHE A 342 17.06 3.51 18.70
C PHE A 342 18.11 3.47 19.83
N ARG A 343 17.81 4.09 20.98
CA ARG A 343 18.76 4.21 22.10
C ARG A 343 19.06 2.85 22.71
N GLU A 344 18.04 2.02 22.87
CA GLU A 344 18.14 0.67 23.41
C GLU A 344 18.95 -0.25 22.49
N LEU A 345 18.71 -0.18 21.18
CA LEU A 345 19.47 -0.94 20.18
C LEU A 345 20.93 -0.45 20.07
N LYS A 346 21.14 0.87 20.04
CA LYS A 346 22.48 1.48 19.94
C LYS A 346 23.38 1.16 21.13
N SER A 347 22.80 1.07 22.32
CA SER A 347 23.49 0.65 23.54
C SER A 347 23.60 -0.87 23.70
N ASN A 348 23.05 -1.64 22.75
CA ASN A 348 22.91 -3.10 22.84
C ASN A 348 22.33 -3.55 24.18
N CYS A 349 21.26 -2.89 24.62
CA CYS A 349 20.61 -3.12 25.90
C CYS A 349 20.23 -4.60 26.08
N SER A 350 20.47 -5.17 27.26
CA SER A 350 20.10 -6.56 27.57
C SER A 350 18.60 -6.83 27.44
N ARG A 351 17.75 -5.80 27.59
CA ARG A 351 16.30 -5.88 27.40
C ARG A 351 15.89 -5.92 25.93
N PHE A 352 16.70 -5.41 25.01
CA PHE A 352 16.46 -5.46 23.56
C PHE A 352 17.79 -5.70 22.81
N PRO A 353 18.40 -6.90 22.93
CA PRO A 353 19.68 -7.16 22.28
C PRO A 353 19.56 -7.09 20.75
N LEU A 354 20.47 -6.38 20.08
CA LEU A 354 20.35 -6.07 18.66
C LEU A 354 20.13 -7.32 17.79
N LYS A 355 20.99 -8.33 17.93
CA LYS A 355 20.94 -9.61 17.18
C LYS A 355 19.77 -10.52 17.58
N ARG A 356 18.98 -10.15 18.59
CA ARG A 356 17.72 -10.84 18.94
C ARG A 356 16.50 -10.12 18.37
N VAL A 357 16.56 -8.79 18.27
CA VAL A 357 15.51 -7.97 17.64
C VAL A 357 15.61 -8.05 16.12
N PHE A 358 16.83 -8.07 15.58
CA PHE A 358 17.16 -8.13 14.16
C PHE A 358 17.96 -9.39 13.81
N HIS A 359 17.68 -9.96 12.65
CA HIS A 359 18.43 -11.06 12.07
C HIS A 359 19.72 -10.56 11.40
N ASP A 360 19.60 -9.46 10.66
CA ASP A 360 20.67 -8.76 9.97
C ASP A 360 20.44 -7.23 10.03
N ARG A 361 21.18 -6.43 9.26
CA ARG A 361 21.09 -4.96 9.32
C ARG A 361 19.82 -4.37 8.66
N HIS A 362 18.88 -5.18 8.20
CA HIS A 362 17.61 -4.77 7.60
C HIS A 362 16.41 -5.49 8.21
N HIS A 363 16.53 -6.78 8.44
CA HIS A 363 15.41 -7.68 8.66
C HIS A 363 15.19 -7.95 10.15
N PRO A 364 14.04 -7.53 10.71
CA PRO A 364 13.65 -7.90 12.05
C PRO A 364 13.52 -9.43 12.19
N GLY A 365 13.92 -9.93 13.36
CA GLY A 365 13.57 -11.28 13.82
C GLY A 365 12.09 -11.36 14.23
N ALA A 366 11.65 -12.53 14.70
CA ALA A 366 10.29 -12.70 15.23
C ALA A 366 9.96 -11.73 16.38
N TRP A 367 10.93 -11.42 17.25
CA TRP A 367 10.75 -10.42 18.30
C TRP A 367 10.59 -9.01 17.72
N GLY A 368 11.46 -8.58 16.80
CA GLY A 368 11.33 -7.27 16.14
C GLY A 368 9.99 -7.11 15.41
N HIS A 369 9.53 -8.14 14.72
CA HIS A 369 8.18 -8.15 14.12
C HIS A 369 7.05 -8.07 15.17
N SER A 370 7.21 -8.66 16.35
CA SER A 370 6.25 -8.52 17.45
C SER A 370 6.21 -7.08 17.98
N LEU A 371 7.35 -6.40 18.05
CA LEU A 371 7.44 -4.99 18.47
C LEU A 371 6.82 -4.05 17.42
N MET A 372 7.05 -4.31 16.13
CA MET A 372 6.36 -3.62 15.04
C MET A 372 4.84 -3.83 15.09
N ALA A 373 4.38 -5.05 15.33
CA ALA A 373 2.96 -5.35 15.48
C ALA A 373 2.35 -4.61 16.67
N GLN A 374 3.05 -4.55 17.81
CA GLN A 374 2.59 -3.83 19.00
C GLN A 374 2.37 -2.34 18.70
N LEU A 375 3.27 -1.70 17.96
CA LEU A 375 3.10 -0.30 17.53
C LEU A 375 1.82 -0.09 16.71
N VAL A 376 1.56 -0.98 15.75
CA VAL A 376 0.34 -0.91 14.91
C VAL A 376 -0.93 -1.17 15.73
N VAL A 377 -0.90 -2.20 16.59
CA VAL A 377 -2.04 -2.53 17.48
C VAL A 377 -2.39 -1.34 18.37
N GLU A 378 -1.38 -0.62 18.87
CA GLU A 378 -1.61 0.55 19.73
C GLU A 378 -2.27 1.72 18.96
N GLN A 379 -1.94 1.92 17.68
CA GLN A 379 -2.62 2.92 16.85
C GLN A 379 -4.10 2.56 16.62
N ILE A 380 -4.38 1.28 16.32
CA ILE A 380 -5.76 0.82 16.12
C ILE A 380 -6.53 0.90 17.45
N ARG A 381 -5.91 0.49 18.57
CA ARG A 381 -6.49 0.61 19.91
C ARG A 381 -6.85 2.05 20.25
N THR A 382 -5.96 2.99 19.98
CA THR A 382 -6.20 4.42 20.23
C THR A 382 -7.41 4.92 19.43
N ALA A 383 -7.54 4.53 18.17
CA ALA A 383 -8.71 4.87 17.36
C ALA A 383 -10.01 4.20 17.86
N LEU A 384 -9.94 2.95 18.33
CA LEU A 384 -11.07 2.24 18.95
C LEU A 384 -11.56 2.96 20.22
N LEU A 385 -10.63 3.37 21.07
CA LEU A 385 -10.96 4.14 22.29
C LEU A 385 -11.59 5.48 21.94
N ALA A 386 -10.99 6.23 21.01
CA ALA A 386 -11.53 7.52 20.59
C ALA A 386 -12.93 7.40 19.96
N GLU A 387 -13.21 6.30 19.25
CA GLU A 387 -14.53 6.06 18.68
C GLU A 387 -15.58 5.69 19.74
N LEU A 388 -15.22 4.84 20.71
CA LEU A 388 -16.08 4.52 21.84
C LEU A 388 -16.38 5.74 22.71
N ASP A 389 -15.39 6.60 22.95
CA ASP A 389 -15.58 7.82 23.74
C ASP A 389 -16.48 8.84 23.01
N ALA A 390 -16.36 8.92 21.68
CA ALA A 390 -17.11 9.87 20.87
C ALA A 390 -18.55 9.45 20.57
N ALA A 391 -18.87 8.16 20.63
CA ALA A 391 -20.19 7.63 20.33
C ALA A 391 -20.51 6.32 21.09
N PRO A 392 -20.48 6.31 22.44
CA PRO A 392 -20.63 5.07 23.21
C PRO A 392 -21.99 4.41 22.99
N GLU A 393 -23.05 5.23 22.86
CA GLU A 393 -24.44 4.79 22.67
C GLU A 393 -24.65 3.95 21.40
N LEU A 394 -23.82 4.14 20.36
CA LEU A 394 -23.90 3.38 19.10
C LEU A 394 -23.46 1.92 19.27
N TYR A 395 -22.64 1.65 20.27
CA TYR A 395 -22.02 0.34 20.47
C TYR A 395 -22.48 -0.33 21.78
N VAL A 396 -23.15 0.41 22.66
CA VAL A 396 -23.75 -0.09 23.90
C VAL A 396 -25.25 -0.32 23.70
N SER A 397 -25.63 -1.45 23.09
CA SER A 397 -27.03 -1.94 23.20
C SER A 397 -27.08 -3.46 23.35
N GLY A 398 -26.91 -3.90 24.59
CA GLY A 398 -27.42 -5.18 25.07
C GLY A 398 -28.73 -4.94 25.83
N GLY A 399 -29.87 -5.12 25.16
CA GLY A 399 -31.19 -5.17 25.80
C GLY A 399 -32.24 -4.26 25.17
N GLY A 400 -33.05 -4.79 24.26
CA GLY A 400 -34.24 -4.12 23.70
C GLY A 400 -34.00 -3.52 22.32
N GLY A 401 -34.77 -4.00 21.34
CA GLY A 401 -34.59 -3.67 19.92
C GLY A 401 -34.64 -2.17 19.61
N GLY A 402 -33.69 -1.73 18.77
CA GLY A 402 -33.70 -0.39 18.19
C GLY A 402 -32.31 0.11 17.79
N LYS A 403 -31.96 -0.01 16.50
CA LYS A 403 -31.05 0.88 15.73
C LYS A 403 -29.64 1.25 16.27
N GLY A 404 -29.00 0.49 17.14
CA GLY A 404 -27.65 0.86 17.65
C GLY A 404 -26.48 0.72 16.66
N GLY A 405 -26.28 -0.43 16.03
CA GLY A 405 -25.01 -0.74 15.34
C GLY A 405 -24.81 -0.14 13.94
N GLY A 406 -25.75 0.69 13.46
CA GLY A 406 -25.87 1.08 12.06
C GLY A 406 -25.49 2.51 11.70
N GLU A 407 -25.31 3.43 12.66
CA GLU A 407 -25.10 4.87 12.37
C GLU A 407 -23.63 5.31 12.32
N GLY A 408 -22.71 4.57 12.97
CA GLY A 408 -21.28 4.90 12.93
C GLY A 408 -20.68 4.81 11.51
N LEU A 409 -21.17 3.88 10.69
CA LEU A 409 -20.73 3.70 9.30
C LEU A 409 -21.30 4.77 8.33
N PRO A 410 -22.59 5.14 8.38
CA PRO A 410 -23.14 6.33 7.73
C PRO A 410 -22.39 7.61 8.09
N ARG A 411 -22.15 7.87 9.39
CA ARG A 411 -21.36 9.03 9.84
C ARG A 411 -19.96 9.02 9.23
N CYS A 412 -19.33 7.86 9.16
CA CYS A 412 -18.06 7.68 8.50
C CYS A 412 -18.10 7.90 7.00
N ARG A 413 -19.17 7.47 6.33
CA ARG A 413 -19.36 7.73 4.90
C ARG A 413 -19.49 9.23 4.65
N GLU A 414 -20.35 9.91 5.40
CA GLU A 414 -20.58 11.36 5.29
C GLU A 414 -19.27 12.13 5.57
N ALA A 415 -18.60 11.85 6.69
CA ALA A 415 -17.34 12.50 7.03
C ALA A 415 -16.23 12.21 6.01
N MET A 416 -16.22 11.03 5.39
CA MET A 416 -15.32 10.75 4.27
C MET A 416 -15.68 11.55 3.03
N GLU A 417 -16.95 11.67 2.69
CA GLU A 417 -17.41 12.45 1.54
C GLU A 417 -17.10 13.95 1.69
N GLU A 418 -17.19 14.47 2.92
CA GLU A 418 -16.79 15.85 3.27
C GLU A 418 -15.29 16.05 3.39
N ALA A 419 -14.52 14.97 3.59
CA ALA A 419 -13.06 15.06 3.72
C ALA A 419 -12.47 15.72 2.46
N PRO A 420 -11.58 16.72 2.63
CA PRO A 420 -11.05 17.46 1.51
C PRO A 420 -10.32 16.52 0.55
N ALA A 421 -10.43 16.81 -0.75
CA ALA A 421 -9.63 16.13 -1.75
C ALA A 421 -8.14 16.27 -1.40
N LEU A 422 -7.35 15.26 -1.78
CA LEU A 422 -5.90 15.34 -1.58
C LEU A 422 -5.36 16.61 -2.24
N GLY A 423 -4.58 17.37 -1.48
CA GLY A 423 -3.90 18.56 -1.98
C GLY A 423 -2.91 18.24 -3.10
N ARG A 424 -2.20 19.28 -3.56
CA ARG A 424 -1.12 19.12 -4.54
C ARG A 424 -0.07 18.13 -4.05
N ALA A 425 0.58 17.43 -4.97
CA ALA A 425 1.76 16.65 -4.63
C ALA A 425 2.89 17.54 -4.05
N LEU A 426 3.56 17.05 -3.00
CA LEU A 426 4.68 17.70 -2.32
C LEU A 426 5.99 17.54 -3.10
N LEU A 427 6.30 16.32 -3.55
CA LEU A 427 7.59 16.00 -4.19
C LEU A 427 7.45 15.70 -5.68
N SER A 428 6.39 15.00 -6.06
CA SER A 428 6.07 14.62 -7.44
C SER A 428 5.37 15.75 -8.17
N THR A 429 5.57 15.81 -9.49
CA THR A 429 4.96 16.83 -10.34
C THR A 429 3.53 16.49 -10.75
N ALA A 430 3.12 15.22 -10.62
CA ALA A 430 1.82 14.68 -10.99
C ALA A 430 1.44 13.45 -10.15
N ASP A 431 0.15 13.09 -10.16
CA ASP A 431 -0.39 11.92 -9.47
C ASP A 431 0.08 10.58 -10.07
N GLU A 432 0.54 10.61 -11.33
CA GLU A 432 1.14 9.48 -12.03
C GLU A 432 2.54 9.86 -12.54
N ALA A 433 3.40 8.86 -12.67
CA ALA A 433 4.67 9.05 -13.36
C ALA A 433 4.42 9.36 -14.85
N GLU A 434 5.35 10.13 -15.46
CA GLU A 434 5.29 10.46 -16.90
C GLU A 434 5.23 9.20 -17.76
N VAL A 435 5.92 8.13 -17.35
CA VAL A 435 5.83 6.79 -17.94
C VAL A 435 5.86 5.75 -16.81
N GLY A 436 5.02 4.73 -16.91
CA GLY A 436 4.87 3.75 -15.85
C GLY A 436 3.70 2.82 -16.10
N MET A 437 3.98 1.58 -16.45
CA MET A 437 3.00 0.53 -16.65
C MET A 437 3.45 -0.75 -15.96
N CYS A 438 2.49 -1.54 -15.52
CA CYS A 438 2.73 -2.85 -14.93
C CYS A 438 1.63 -3.83 -15.33
N VAL A 439 1.84 -4.47 -16.48
CA VAL A 439 0.85 -5.32 -17.13
C VAL A 439 1.32 -6.77 -17.07
N LYS A 440 0.44 -7.66 -16.61
CA LYS A 440 0.67 -9.11 -16.58
C LYS A 440 -0.66 -9.85 -16.65
N ASP A 441 -0.62 -11.17 -16.76
CA ASP A 441 -1.83 -12.01 -16.78
C ASP A 441 -2.80 -11.53 -17.89
N ARG A 442 -4.12 -11.62 -17.67
CA ARG A 442 -5.14 -11.19 -18.64
C ARG A 442 -5.07 -9.72 -19.01
N GLU A 443 -4.50 -8.84 -18.19
CA GLU A 443 -4.31 -7.42 -18.57
C GLU A 443 -3.40 -7.29 -19.81
N LEU A 444 -2.56 -8.29 -20.12
CA LEU A 444 -1.81 -8.30 -21.38
C LEU A 444 -2.73 -8.21 -22.61
N MET A 445 -3.91 -8.82 -22.55
CA MET A 445 -4.87 -8.82 -23.65
C MET A 445 -5.41 -7.42 -23.92
N ASP A 446 -5.60 -6.62 -22.88
CA ASP A 446 -6.09 -5.23 -22.99
C ASP A 446 -5.07 -4.32 -23.68
N HIS A 447 -3.82 -4.77 -23.74
CA HIS A 447 -2.73 -4.10 -24.43
C HIS A 447 -2.40 -4.69 -25.81
N VAL A 448 -3.08 -5.76 -26.26
CA VAL A 448 -2.86 -6.30 -27.61
C VAL A 448 -3.57 -5.41 -28.63
N VAL A 449 -2.78 -4.79 -29.52
CA VAL A 449 -3.29 -4.07 -30.70
C VAL A 449 -3.66 -5.07 -31.79
N ARG A 450 -2.77 -6.02 -32.04
CA ARG A 450 -2.92 -7.05 -33.06
C ARG A 450 -2.16 -8.31 -32.64
N ALA A 451 -2.74 -9.47 -32.93
CA ALA A 451 -2.06 -10.75 -32.75
C ALA A 451 -2.31 -11.65 -33.96
N LYS A 452 -1.23 -12.29 -34.43
CA LYS A 452 -1.23 -13.34 -35.44
C LYS A 452 -0.53 -14.55 -34.83
N GLY A 453 -1.25 -15.64 -34.61
CA GLY A 453 -0.71 -16.88 -34.02
C GLY A 453 -0.46 -16.83 -32.51
N PHE A 454 -0.19 -15.66 -31.92
CA PHE A 454 -0.16 -15.50 -30.47
C PHE A 454 -1.55 -15.66 -29.84
N ARG A 455 -1.63 -16.42 -28.75
CA ARG A 455 -2.85 -16.60 -27.95
C ARG A 455 -2.55 -16.57 -26.45
N PHE A 456 -3.51 -16.13 -25.64
CA PHE A 456 -3.37 -16.19 -24.20
C PHE A 456 -3.48 -17.64 -23.71
N VAL A 457 -2.48 -18.11 -22.98
CA VAL A 457 -2.41 -19.46 -22.43
C VAL A 457 -1.94 -19.40 -20.99
N VAL A 458 -2.68 -20.07 -20.12
CA VAL A 458 -2.26 -20.37 -18.76
C VAL A 458 -1.60 -21.74 -18.77
N GLU A 459 -0.28 -21.77 -18.57
CA GLU A 459 0.47 -23.03 -18.43
C GLU A 459 0.75 -23.35 -16.97
N GLY A 460 0.90 -24.62 -16.64
CA GLY A 460 1.11 -25.07 -15.26
C GLY A 460 -0.19 -25.07 -14.45
N ARG A 461 -0.08 -25.49 -13.19
CA ARG A 461 -1.18 -25.53 -12.22
C ARG A 461 -0.72 -24.91 -10.90
N ASP A 462 -1.67 -24.43 -10.12
CA ASP A 462 -1.44 -23.88 -8.77
C ASP A 462 -0.34 -22.80 -8.74
N ALA A 463 0.62 -22.94 -7.82
CA ALA A 463 1.72 -22.00 -7.63
C ALA A 463 2.71 -21.92 -8.80
N LYS A 464 2.59 -22.78 -9.82
CA LYS A 464 3.43 -22.78 -11.02
C LYS A 464 2.71 -22.25 -12.26
N MET A 465 1.51 -21.68 -12.09
CA MET A 465 0.77 -21.05 -13.18
C MET A 465 1.56 -19.92 -13.82
N LYS A 466 1.57 -19.91 -15.15
CA LYS A 466 2.24 -18.91 -15.98
C LYS A 466 1.24 -18.41 -17.02
N PRO A 467 0.35 -17.48 -16.66
CA PRO A 467 -0.50 -16.81 -17.62
C PRO A 467 0.35 -15.92 -18.55
N GLY A 468 0.00 -15.86 -19.82
CA GLY A 468 0.72 -15.04 -20.79
C GLY A 468 0.35 -15.34 -22.24
N LEU A 469 0.88 -14.53 -23.16
CA LEU A 469 0.68 -14.67 -24.60
C LEU A 469 1.73 -15.63 -25.16
N VAL A 470 1.31 -16.63 -25.94
CA VAL A 470 2.16 -17.68 -26.50
C VAL A 470 2.01 -17.74 -28.00
N GLY A 471 3.11 -17.64 -28.74
CA GLY A 471 3.24 -18.03 -30.14
C GLY A 471 4.12 -19.28 -30.27
N MET A 472 3.95 -20.02 -31.36
CA MET A 472 4.52 -21.35 -31.55
C MET A 472 5.15 -21.56 -32.92
N GLN A 473 4.96 -20.63 -33.87
CA GLN A 473 5.46 -20.76 -35.24
C GLN A 473 6.28 -19.53 -35.66
N PRO A 474 7.28 -19.69 -36.54
CA PRO A 474 7.93 -18.57 -37.18
C PRO A 474 6.91 -17.64 -37.85
N ALA A 475 7.15 -16.33 -37.78
CA ALA A 475 6.24 -15.28 -38.24
C ALA A 475 4.89 -15.16 -37.49
N ASP A 476 4.69 -15.91 -36.39
CA ASP A 476 3.74 -15.50 -35.37
C ASP A 476 4.16 -14.15 -34.82
N GLU A 477 3.19 -13.29 -34.55
CA GLU A 477 3.42 -11.90 -34.21
C GLU A 477 2.41 -11.36 -33.21
N VAL A 478 2.86 -10.49 -32.32
CA VAL A 478 2.00 -9.71 -31.44
C VAL A 478 2.49 -8.26 -31.36
N GLU A 479 1.53 -7.34 -31.44
CA GLU A 479 1.72 -5.90 -31.26
C GLU A 479 1.11 -5.48 -29.93
N LEU A 480 1.93 -4.94 -29.03
CA LEU A 480 1.55 -4.52 -27.69
C LEU A 480 1.61 -3.00 -27.55
N CYS A 481 0.59 -2.45 -26.92
CA CYS A 481 0.40 -1.04 -26.75
C CYS A 481 1.09 -0.49 -25.49
N VAL A 482 1.82 0.61 -25.65
CA VAL A 482 2.41 1.40 -24.57
C VAL A 482 1.98 2.87 -24.72
N ASP A 483 1.52 3.49 -23.64
CA ASP A 483 1.21 4.92 -23.67
C ASP A 483 2.45 5.76 -23.31
N VAL A 484 2.87 6.59 -24.26
CA VAL A 484 3.97 7.54 -24.16
C VAL A 484 3.50 8.99 -24.32
N SER A 485 2.19 9.24 -24.28
CA SER A 485 1.58 10.55 -24.55
C SER A 485 2.00 11.65 -23.57
N ARG A 486 2.44 11.27 -22.37
CA ARG A 486 2.93 12.16 -21.31
C ARG A 486 4.42 12.44 -21.35
N LEU A 487 5.17 11.75 -22.23
CA LEU A 487 6.60 11.98 -22.40
C LEU A 487 6.86 13.19 -23.31
N ARG A 488 8.07 13.73 -23.26
CA ARG A 488 8.55 14.71 -24.26
C ARG A 488 9.10 13.98 -25.49
N HIS A 489 9.11 14.64 -26.64
CA HIS A 489 9.79 14.10 -27.83
C HIS A 489 11.26 13.80 -27.53
N ALA A 490 11.76 12.68 -28.02
CA ALA A 490 13.09 12.12 -27.77
C ALA A 490 13.39 11.79 -26.29
N GLN A 491 12.41 11.86 -25.38
CA GLN A 491 12.63 11.48 -23.98
C GLN A 491 12.88 9.97 -23.90
N PRO A 492 14.01 9.54 -23.30
CA PRO A 492 14.29 8.12 -23.12
C PRO A 492 13.43 7.56 -21.99
N PHE A 493 13.09 6.28 -22.13
CA PHE A 493 12.51 5.44 -21.10
C PHE A 493 12.93 4.00 -21.34
N VAL A 494 12.54 3.11 -20.44
CA VAL A 494 12.88 1.71 -20.52
C VAL A 494 11.61 0.88 -20.61
N LEU A 495 11.60 -0.05 -21.58
CA LEU A 495 10.62 -1.12 -21.67
C LEU A 495 11.22 -2.38 -21.04
N ILE A 496 10.42 -3.09 -20.25
CA ILE A 496 10.80 -4.35 -19.62
C ILE A 496 9.81 -5.41 -20.08
N LEU A 497 10.26 -6.24 -21.01
CA LEU A 497 9.51 -7.39 -21.48
C LEU A 497 9.80 -8.58 -20.57
N GLY A 498 8.81 -9.01 -19.81
CA GLY A 498 8.88 -10.28 -19.11
C GLY A 498 8.51 -11.40 -20.07
N HIS A 499 9.41 -12.38 -20.24
CA HIS A 499 9.18 -13.54 -21.08
C HIS A 499 9.60 -14.83 -20.36
N LEU A 500 9.12 -15.96 -20.87
CA LEU A 500 9.55 -17.27 -20.39
C LEU A 500 10.92 -17.62 -21.00
N ILE A 501 11.81 -18.20 -20.20
CA ILE A 501 12.98 -18.94 -20.68
C ILE A 501 12.89 -20.41 -20.23
N SER A 502 13.44 -21.31 -21.03
CA SER A 502 13.49 -22.75 -20.72
C SER A 502 14.64 -23.45 -21.44
N TYR A 503 14.97 -24.66 -20.98
CA TYR A 503 16.00 -25.52 -21.55
C TYR A 503 15.55 -26.31 -22.78
N GLU A 504 14.25 -26.25 -23.13
CA GLU A 504 13.66 -26.97 -24.26
C GLU A 504 12.47 -26.18 -24.84
N HIS A 505 12.04 -26.55 -26.04
CA HIS A 505 10.89 -26.01 -26.78
C HIS A 505 10.95 -24.53 -27.21
N MET A 506 11.86 -23.73 -26.65
CA MET A 506 11.87 -22.28 -26.82
C MET A 506 12.48 -21.82 -28.15
N GLY A 507 11.84 -20.83 -28.78
CA GLY A 507 12.34 -20.13 -29.97
C GLY A 507 12.96 -18.78 -29.67
N ALA A 508 13.46 -18.12 -30.73
CA ALA A 508 13.89 -16.73 -30.68
C ALA A 508 12.81 -15.79 -31.24
N ALA A 509 12.75 -14.56 -30.74
CA ALA A 509 11.88 -13.51 -31.25
C ALA A 509 12.65 -12.20 -31.48
N ARG A 510 12.19 -11.43 -32.47
CA ARG A 510 12.64 -10.05 -32.72
C ARG A 510 11.64 -9.07 -32.11
N LEU A 511 12.13 -8.13 -31.31
CA LEU A 511 11.35 -7.02 -30.77
C LEU A 511 11.70 -5.72 -31.50
N GLU A 512 10.69 -4.97 -31.91
CA GLU A 512 10.81 -3.66 -32.53
C GLU A 512 9.80 -2.66 -31.96
N CYS A 513 10.14 -1.38 -31.95
CA CYS A 513 9.25 -0.29 -31.53
C CYS A 513 8.80 0.51 -32.75
N ARG A 514 7.50 0.83 -32.81
CA ARG A 514 6.84 1.50 -33.94
C ARG A 514 5.88 2.59 -33.43
N ALA A 515 5.32 3.35 -34.38
CA ALA A 515 4.48 4.52 -34.12
C ALA A 515 5.25 5.61 -33.35
N GLN A 516 4.73 6.11 -32.23
CA GLN A 516 5.32 7.24 -31.50
C GLN A 516 6.43 6.85 -30.52
N CYS A 517 7.16 5.77 -30.81
CA CYS A 517 8.36 5.38 -30.08
C CYS A 517 9.37 4.68 -31.00
N GLY A 518 10.64 4.70 -30.61
CA GLY A 518 11.71 4.02 -31.32
C GLY A 518 12.64 3.29 -30.35
N CYS A 519 13.16 2.14 -30.79
CA CYS A 519 14.18 1.38 -30.07
C CYS A 519 15.05 0.60 -31.07
N GLU A 520 16.25 0.23 -30.64
CA GLU A 520 17.07 -0.72 -31.38
C GLU A 520 16.40 -2.09 -31.40
N ALA A 521 16.30 -2.70 -32.58
CA ALA A 521 15.69 -4.03 -32.72
C ALA A 521 16.44 -5.05 -31.85
N GLN A 522 15.71 -5.78 -31.01
CA GLN A 522 16.29 -6.75 -30.09
C GLN A 522 16.07 -8.17 -30.62
N LEU A 523 17.10 -9.00 -30.57
CA LEU A 523 16.99 -10.44 -30.79
C LEU A 523 17.00 -11.13 -29.42
N ILE A 524 15.93 -11.85 -29.12
CA ILE A 524 15.71 -12.49 -27.81
C ILE A 524 15.57 -13.98 -28.04
N ASP A 525 16.62 -14.74 -27.76
CA ASP A 525 16.53 -16.20 -27.67
C ASP A 525 16.01 -16.60 -26.29
N ALA A 526 14.88 -17.30 -26.26
CA ALA A 526 14.29 -17.76 -25.01
C ALA A 526 14.82 -19.15 -24.58
N HIS A 527 15.65 -19.79 -25.41
CA HIS A 527 16.31 -21.04 -25.07
C HIS A 527 17.56 -20.80 -24.23
N VAL A 528 17.65 -21.48 -23.08
CA VAL A 528 18.84 -21.47 -22.23
C VAL A 528 19.27 -22.91 -21.98
N PRO A 529 20.36 -23.39 -22.61
CA PRO A 529 20.76 -24.78 -22.50
C PRO A 529 21.27 -25.12 -21.10
N GLY A 530 20.99 -26.34 -20.65
CA GLY A 530 21.44 -26.88 -19.37
C GLY A 530 20.46 -26.61 -18.23
N GLY A 531 20.35 -27.58 -17.31
CA GLY A 531 19.38 -27.57 -16.20
C GLY A 531 17.97 -27.99 -16.61
N HIS A 532 17.07 -28.12 -15.63
CA HIS A 532 15.65 -28.44 -15.83
C HIS A 532 14.77 -27.34 -15.24
N PHE A 533 14.63 -26.22 -15.96
CA PHE A 533 13.85 -25.07 -15.52
C PHE A 533 13.00 -24.44 -16.61
N SER A 534 11.94 -23.77 -16.16
CA SER A 534 11.12 -22.90 -16.99
C SER A 534 10.73 -21.72 -16.11
N VAL A 535 11.31 -20.55 -16.35
CA VAL A 535 11.23 -19.41 -15.42
C VAL A 535 11.06 -18.09 -16.15
N PHE A 536 10.58 -17.10 -15.42
CA PHE A 536 10.49 -15.72 -15.87
C PHE A 536 11.88 -15.12 -16.11
N LYS A 537 12.04 -14.38 -17.21
CA LYS A 537 13.19 -13.53 -17.50
C LYS A 537 12.71 -12.16 -17.97
N ALA A 538 13.31 -11.11 -17.41
CA ALA A 538 13.10 -9.75 -17.89
C ALA A 538 14.14 -9.43 -18.97
N ARG A 539 13.67 -8.90 -20.11
CA ARG A 539 14.50 -8.22 -21.12
C ARG A 539 14.22 -6.73 -21.05
N THR A 540 15.26 -5.97 -20.73
CA THR A 540 15.25 -4.51 -20.71
C THR A 540 15.59 -3.98 -22.10
N VAL A 541 14.83 -3.00 -22.59
CA VAL A 541 15.02 -2.36 -23.89
C VAL A 541 14.98 -0.85 -23.69
N ALA A 542 16.02 -0.15 -24.16
CA ALA A 542 16.04 1.30 -24.19
C ALA A 542 15.12 1.79 -25.31
N VAL A 543 14.18 2.67 -24.98
CA VAL A 543 13.19 3.22 -25.89
C VAL A 543 13.21 4.74 -25.78
N HIS A 544 12.88 5.45 -26.85
CA HIS A 544 12.63 6.90 -26.79
C HIS A 544 11.26 7.21 -27.38
N ALA A 545 10.59 8.21 -26.82
CA ALA A 545 9.35 8.72 -27.39
C ALA A 545 9.63 9.46 -28.71
N ASN A 546 8.84 9.17 -29.74
CA ASN A 546 8.93 9.79 -31.06
C ASN A 546 7.60 10.46 -31.42
N LEU A 547 7.26 11.53 -30.70
CA LEU A 547 5.95 12.19 -30.84
C LEU A 547 5.73 12.95 -32.16
N THR A 548 6.76 13.09 -32.99
CA THR A 548 6.63 13.66 -34.35
C THR A 548 6.18 12.60 -35.37
N ALA A 549 6.30 11.31 -35.03
CA ALA A 549 5.77 10.24 -35.86
C ALA A 549 4.23 10.31 -35.89
N ARG A 550 3.65 9.94 -37.05
CA ARG A 550 2.20 9.81 -37.17
C ARG A 550 1.71 8.82 -36.11
N ARG A 551 0.62 9.20 -35.45
CA ARG A 551 -0.14 8.25 -34.64
C ARG A 551 -0.56 7.10 -35.56
N GLY A 552 -0.35 5.86 -35.14
CA GLY A 552 -0.73 4.70 -35.95
C GLY A 552 -2.22 4.74 -36.29
N GLU A 553 -2.56 4.56 -37.56
CA GLU A 553 -3.95 4.50 -38.01
C GLU A 553 -4.65 3.30 -37.35
N GLY A 554 -5.86 3.51 -36.82
CA GLY A 554 -6.64 2.46 -36.15
C GLY A 554 -6.22 2.14 -34.70
N LEU A 555 -5.24 2.85 -34.13
CA LEU A 555 -4.86 2.70 -32.72
C LEU A 555 -5.87 3.37 -31.78
N ALA A 556 -6.09 2.76 -30.61
CA ALA A 556 -6.90 3.35 -29.55
C ALA A 556 -6.32 4.70 -29.06
N ALA A 557 -7.18 5.55 -28.49
CA ALA A 557 -6.81 6.90 -28.03
C ALA A 557 -5.80 6.92 -26.85
N ASN A 558 -5.57 5.80 -26.19
CA ASN A 558 -4.55 5.61 -25.16
C ASN A 558 -3.32 4.83 -25.69
N CYS A 559 -3.25 4.60 -27.01
CA CYS A 559 -2.16 3.91 -27.66
C CYS A 559 -1.34 4.85 -28.53
N SER A 560 -0.06 5.01 -28.18
CA SER A 560 0.86 5.92 -28.87
C SER A 560 2.15 5.21 -29.30
N CYS A 561 2.66 4.27 -28.52
CA CYS A 561 3.80 3.41 -28.86
C CYS A 561 3.34 1.96 -29.11
N VAL A 562 3.86 1.33 -30.17
CA VAL A 562 3.58 -0.08 -30.48
C VAL A 562 4.87 -0.88 -30.39
N VAL A 563 4.87 -1.88 -29.51
CA VAL A 563 5.95 -2.87 -29.37
C VAL A 563 5.56 -4.12 -30.14
N GLN A 564 6.25 -4.39 -31.24
CA GLN A 564 6.01 -5.56 -32.07
C GLN A 564 7.01 -6.67 -31.72
N LEU A 565 6.50 -7.88 -31.52
CA LEU A 565 7.27 -9.09 -31.31
C LEU A 565 6.96 -10.10 -32.41
N THR A 566 7.96 -10.54 -33.15
CA THR A 566 7.83 -11.54 -34.22
C THR A 566 8.72 -12.75 -33.93
N ILE A 567 8.16 -13.95 -33.94
CA ILE A 567 8.93 -15.20 -33.76
C ILE A 567 9.78 -15.47 -35.00
N LEU A 568 11.04 -15.81 -34.77
CA LEU A 568 12.04 -16.01 -35.82
C LEU A 568 12.14 -17.48 -36.25
N PRO A 569 12.55 -17.76 -37.50
CA PRO A 569 12.90 -19.10 -37.94
C PRO A 569 14.12 -19.68 -37.22
N GLN A 570 15.03 -18.84 -36.73
CA GLN A 570 16.16 -19.30 -35.94
C GLN A 570 15.70 -19.70 -34.52
N SER A 571 16.17 -20.85 -34.03
CA SER A 571 15.88 -21.33 -32.69
C SER A 571 17.09 -22.05 -32.10
N GLY A 572 17.39 -21.77 -30.83
CA GLY A 572 18.41 -22.50 -30.08
C GLY A 572 17.97 -23.90 -29.67
N SER A 573 16.66 -24.20 -29.60
CA SER A 573 16.13 -25.51 -29.15
C SER A 573 15.66 -26.40 -30.30
N GLY A 574 15.52 -25.85 -31.52
CA GLY A 574 14.88 -26.52 -32.66
C GLY A 574 13.36 -26.33 -32.74
N GLU A 575 12.75 -25.70 -31.73
CA GLU A 575 11.32 -25.37 -31.67
C GLU A 575 11.09 -23.85 -31.52
N HIS A 576 9.86 -23.38 -31.69
CA HIS A 576 9.59 -21.94 -31.84
C HIS A 576 8.69 -21.33 -30.78
N LYS A 577 8.52 -21.97 -29.61
CA LYS A 577 7.67 -21.41 -28.55
C LYS A 577 8.27 -20.10 -28.03
N PHE A 578 7.49 -19.03 -28.03
CA PHE A 578 7.84 -17.80 -27.33
C PHE A 578 6.66 -17.33 -26.48
N LYS A 579 6.92 -17.05 -25.20
CA LYS A 579 5.87 -16.67 -24.24
C LYS A 579 6.17 -15.34 -23.57
N VAL A 580 5.28 -14.37 -23.79
CA VAL A 580 5.26 -13.08 -23.09
C VAL A 580 4.45 -13.22 -21.80
N LEU A 581 5.06 -12.86 -20.68
CA LEU A 581 4.48 -12.97 -19.33
C LEU A 581 4.08 -11.61 -18.75
N SER A 582 4.75 -10.54 -19.16
CA SER A 582 4.44 -9.19 -18.67
C SER A 582 5.04 -8.10 -19.57
N LEU A 583 4.49 -6.89 -19.44
CA LEU A 583 5.02 -5.67 -20.03
C LEU A 583 5.07 -4.58 -18.97
N MET A 584 6.24 -4.01 -18.73
CA MET A 584 6.43 -2.91 -17.78
C MET A 584 7.24 -1.79 -18.42
N THR A 585 7.15 -0.60 -17.84
CA THR A 585 8.00 0.53 -18.22
C THR A 585 8.60 1.20 -17.01
N ALA A 586 9.74 1.84 -17.21
CA ALA A 586 10.48 2.60 -16.21
C ALA A 586 11.03 3.89 -16.83
N ALA A 587 11.26 4.92 -16.02
CA ALA A 587 11.83 6.18 -16.50
C ALA A 587 13.29 6.02 -16.99
N ALA A 588 14.05 5.13 -16.36
CA ALA A 588 15.44 4.83 -16.73
C ALA A 588 15.82 3.38 -16.37
N GLU A 589 16.95 2.91 -16.89
CA GLU A 589 17.48 1.60 -16.54
C GLU A 589 17.79 1.53 -15.03
N GLY A 590 17.41 0.44 -14.37
CA GLY A 590 17.57 0.26 -12.93
C GLY A 590 16.61 1.08 -12.05
N SER A 591 15.87 2.06 -12.61
CA SER A 591 14.95 2.90 -11.82
C SER A 591 13.73 2.14 -11.28
N LEU A 592 13.27 1.10 -11.97
CA LEU A 592 12.21 0.22 -11.49
C LEU A 592 12.80 -0.89 -10.63
N ARG A 593 12.63 -0.78 -9.30
CA ARG A 593 13.21 -1.74 -8.36
C ARG A 593 12.22 -2.86 -8.06
N TYR A 594 12.39 -4.00 -8.73
CA TYR A 594 11.61 -5.21 -8.50
C TYR A 594 12.52 -6.41 -8.19
N GLY A 595 12.11 -7.26 -7.26
CA GLY A 595 12.82 -8.51 -6.98
C GLY A 595 12.78 -9.44 -8.20
N HIS A 596 13.93 -9.98 -8.60
CA HIS A 596 14.20 -10.67 -9.86
C HIS A 596 13.24 -11.82 -10.27
N GLN A 597 12.37 -12.30 -9.36
CA GLN A 597 11.43 -13.42 -9.60
C GLN A 597 10.09 -13.35 -8.84
N THR A 598 9.97 -12.55 -7.78
CA THR A 598 8.87 -12.67 -6.81
C THR A 598 7.68 -11.75 -7.10
N GLY A 599 7.88 -10.57 -7.70
CA GLY A 599 6.80 -9.63 -8.04
C GLY A 599 5.82 -10.17 -9.09
N PHE A 600 6.24 -11.16 -9.87
CA PHE A 600 5.43 -11.76 -10.94
C PHE A 600 4.57 -12.94 -10.47
N ASN A 601 4.89 -13.55 -9.33
CA ASN A 601 4.11 -14.66 -8.75
C ASN A 601 3.07 -14.19 -7.72
N VAL A 602 2.91 -12.87 -7.53
CA VAL A 602 1.86 -12.34 -6.66
C VAL A 602 0.50 -12.59 -7.31
N ARG A 603 -0.26 -13.51 -6.69
CA ARG A 603 -1.59 -13.91 -7.12
C ARG A 603 -2.55 -12.71 -7.03
N PRO A 604 -3.43 -12.47 -8.02
CA PRO A 604 -4.79 -12.14 -7.65
C PRO A 604 -5.35 -13.34 -6.89
N THR A 605 -5.62 -13.19 -5.59
CA THR A 605 -6.23 -14.25 -4.78
C THR A 605 -7.49 -14.78 -5.47
N GLU A 606 -7.76 -16.07 -5.29
CA GLU A 606 -8.76 -16.98 -5.89
C GLU A 606 -10.24 -16.52 -5.91
N ALA A 607 -10.54 -15.24 -5.69
CA ALA A 607 -11.90 -14.70 -5.63
C ALA A 607 -12.45 -14.17 -6.97
N ARG A 608 -11.68 -14.20 -8.07
CA ARG A 608 -12.12 -13.62 -9.36
C ARG A 608 -12.32 -14.58 -10.52
N LEU A 609 -12.06 -15.87 -10.35
CA LEU A 609 -12.20 -16.85 -11.44
C LEU A 609 -13.26 -17.94 -11.19
N LEU A 610 -13.92 -17.95 -10.03
CA LEU A 610 -14.93 -18.98 -9.69
C LEU A 610 -16.37 -18.48 -9.63
N ASP A 611 -16.63 -17.16 -9.59
CA ASP A 611 -18.00 -16.64 -9.38
C ASP A 611 -18.68 -16.06 -10.64
N GLU A 612 -18.04 -16.08 -11.82
CA GLU A 612 -18.67 -15.61 -13.07
C GLU A 612 -19.04 -16.70 -14.10
N TYR A 613 -18.84 -17.99 -13.81
CA TYR A 613 -19.11 -19.07 -14.79
C TYR A 613 -19.91 -20.26 -14.28
N THR A 614 -20.71 -20.08 -13.22
CA THR A 614 -21.66 -21.09 -12.73
C THR A 614 -23.09 -20.58 -12.62
N LEU A 615 -23.55 -19.75 -13.56
CA LEU A 615 -24.98 -19.57 -13.88
C LEU A 615 -25.15 -18.82 -15.22
N ARG A 616 -24.95 -19.54 -16.33
CA ARG A 616 -25.81 -19.56 -17.54
C ARG A 616 -25.22 -20.50 -18.60
#